data_AF-K2EP94-F1
#
_entry.id   AF-K2EP94-F1
#
_cell.length_a   1.000
_cell.length_b   1.000
_cell.length_c   1.000
_cell.angle_alpha   90.00
_cell.angle_beta   90.00
_cell.angle_gamma   90.00
#
_symmetry.space_group_name_H-M   'P 1'
#
loop_
_entity.id
_entity.type
_entity.pdbx_description
1 polymer ?
#
loop_
_entity_poly.entity_id
_entity_poly.type
_entity_poly.pdbx_seq_one_letter_code
_entity_poly.pdbx_strand_id
1 'polypeptide(L)'
;MPAFLYTVALVNIALWGLWARSLFISKPDSLVNILVFLLLFFFALALTIAFPVYFYYFKKAPTLTKLRLIYRKSLKWGLFLSAGVTLLMALRAFQLFNIVTVVLFVILYVALFTQLKGRR
;
A
#
# COMPACT_ATOMS: atom_id res chain seq x y z
N MET A 1 -1.78 1.74 23.34
CA MET A 1 -2.08 2.06 21.92
C MET A 1 -3.58 2.20 21.75
N PRO A 2 -4.07 3.02 20.80
CA PRO A 2 -5.50 3.12 20.52
C PRO A 2 -6.13 1.77 20.14
N ALA A 3 -7.35 1.52 20.63
CA ALA A 3 -8.10 0.29 20.33
C ALA A 3 -8.24 0.02 18.81
N PHE A 4 -8.38 1.07 17.99
CA PHE A 4 -8.51 0.94 16.54
C PHE A 4 -7.25 0.42 15.84
N LEU A 5 -6.05 0.53 16.44
CA LEU A 5 -4.83 -0.02 15.82
C LEU A 5 -4.80 -1.55 15.90
N TYR A 6 -5.39 -2.13 16.95
CA TYR A 6 -5.50 -3.58 17.08
C TYR A 6 -6.43 -4.15 16.00
N THR A 7 -7.56 -3.49 15.71
CA THR A 7 -8.45 -3.94 14.65
C THR A 7 -7.78 -3.84 13.27
N VAL A 8 -7.04 -2.77 13.01
CA VAL A 8 -6.24 -2.62 11.79
C VAL A 8 -5.17 -3.73 11.70
N ALA A 9 -4.48 -4.04 12.79
CA ALA A 9 -3.44 -5.07 12.81
C ALA A 9 -4.03 -6.46 12.51
N LEU A 10 -5.18 -6.78 13.11
CA LEU A 10 -5.88 -8.04 12.88
C LEU A 10 -6.32 -8.16 11.41
N VAL A 11 -6.90 -7.10 10.85
CA VAL A 11 -7.25 -7.04 9.41
C VAL A 11 -6.01 -7.21 8.53
N ASN A 12 -4.88 -6.59 8.89
CA ASN A 12 -3.64 -6.72 8.14
C ASN A 12 -3.11 -8.17 8.15
N ILE A 13 -3.14 -8.84 9.30
CA ILE A 13 -2.77 -10.25 9.42
C ILE A 13 -3.69 -11.12 8.56
N ALA A 14 -5.00 -10.88 8.61
CA ALA A 14 -5.97 -11.61 7.80
C ALA A 14 -5.70 -11.41 6.29
N LEU A 15 -5.40 -10.19 5.85
CA LEU A 15 -5.06 -9.89 4.46
C LEU A 15 -3.77 -10.60 4.01
N TRP A 16 -2.73 -10.60 4.84
CA TRP A 16 -1.51 -11.36 4.56
C TRP A 16 -1.79 -12.86 4.48
N GLY A 17 -2.64 -13.40 5.37
CA GLY A 17 -3.05 -14.80 5.33
C GLY A 17 -3.81 -15.16 4.05
N LEU A 18 -4.76 -14.32 3.63
CA LEU A 18 -5.50 -14.49 2.38
C LEU A 18 -4.58 -14.39 1.16
N TRP A 19 -3.66 -13.43 1.16
CA TRP A 19 -2.68 -13.28 0.09
C TRP A 19 -1.73 -14.49 0.02
N ALA A 20 -1.20 -14.94 1.17
CA ALA A 20 -0.34 -16.13 1.24
C ALA A 20 -1.08 -17.38 0.76
N ARG A 21 -2.36 -17.55 1.15
CA ARG A 21 -3.21 -18.62 0.65
C ARG A 21 -3.39 -18.55 -0.87
N SER A 22 -3.55 -17.34 -1.43
CA SER A 22 -3.73 -17.16 -2.87
C SER A 22 -2.50 -17.62 -3.69
N LEU A 23 -1.29 -17.53 -3.14
CA LEU A 23 -0.06 -18.04 -3.79
C LEU A 23 -0.11 -19.54 -4.10
N PHE A 24 -0.74 -20.33 -3.22
CA PHE A 24 -0.75 -21.80 -3.35
C PHE A 24 -1.98 -22.33 -4.08
N ILE A 25 -3.10 -21.60 -4.04
CA ILE A 25 -4.38 -22.09 -4.55
C ILE A 25 -4.72 -21.49 -5.91
N SER A 26 -4.39 -20.22 -6.13
CA SER A 26 -4.80 -19.49 -7.33
C SER A 26 -3.67 -19.49 -8.35
N LYS A 27 -3.85 -20.23 -9.44
CA LYS A 27 -2.95 -20.11 -10.57
C LYS A 27 -3.22 -18.79 -11.32
N PRO A 28 -2.18 -18.13 -11.88
CA PRO A 28 -2.30 -16.85 -12.58
C PRO A 28 -2.83 -17.04 -14.01
N ASP A 29 -3.91 -17.80 -14.17
CA ASP A 29 -4.43 -18.24 -15.47
C ASP A 29 -5.44 -17.25 -16.04
N SER A 30 -6.01 -16.40 -15.18
CA SER A 30 -7.01 -15.41 -15.52
C SER A 30 -6.59 -14.03 -15.04
N LEU A 31 -6.96 -13.01 -15.84
CA LEU A 31 -6.76 -11.61 -15.51
C LEU A 31 -7.39 -11.27 -14.15
N VAL A 32 -8.56 -11.85 -13.85
CA VAL A 32 -9.27 -11.66 -12.57
C VAL A 32 -8.42 -12.15 -11.40
N ASN A 33 -7.82 -13.34 -11.50
CA ASN A 33 -6.97 -13.88 -10.44
C ASN A 33 -5.74 -12.99 -10.19
N ILE A 34 -5.11 -12.49 -11.25
CA ILE A 34 -3.96 -11.59 -11.17
C ILE A 34 -4.35 -10.26 -10.50
N LEU A 35 -5.49 -9.66 -10.90
CA LEU A 35 -5.97 -8.42 -10.30
C LEU A 35 -6.34 -8.59 -8.82
N VAL A 36 -7.05 -9.67 -8.46
CA VAL A 36 -7.41 -9.98 -7.07
C VAL A 36 -6.15 -10.16 -6.22
N PHE A 37 -5.16 -10.89 -6.75
CA PHE A 37 -3.86 -11.08 -6.10
C PHE A 37 -3.14 -9.75 -5.85
N LEU A 38 -3.04 -8.89 -6.87
CA LEU A 38 -2.39 -7.58 -6.78
C LEU A 38 -3.14 -6.64 -5.82
N LEU A 39 -4.48 -6.68 -5.80
CA LEU A 39 -5.29 -5.87 -4.88
C LEU A 39 -5.12 -6.32 -3.43
N LEU A 40 -5.16 -7.63 -3.16
CA LEU A 40 -4.88 -8.18 -1.83
C LEU A 40 -3.49 -7.75 -1.34
N PHE A 41 -2.49 -7.88 -2.22
CA PHE A 41 -1.13 -7.46 -1.93
C PHE A 41 -1.04 -5.95 -1.66
N PHE A 42 -1.72 -5.13 -2.47
CA PHE A 42 -1.75 -3.69 -2.33
C PHE A 42 -2.29 -3.26 -0.96
N PHE A 43 -3.42 -3.81 -0.52
CA PHE A 43 -4.00 -3.46 0.78
C PHE A 43 -3.16 -3.98 1.95
N ALA A 44 -2.64 -5.21 1.86
CA ALA A 44 -1.76 -5.77 2.89
C ALA A 44 -0.48 -4.91 3.07
N LEU A 45 0.17 -4.53 1.96
CA LEU A 45 1.32 -3.64 2.00
C LEU A 45 0.96 -2.24 2.51
N ALA A 46 -0.16 -1.66 2.05
CA ALA A 46 -0.57 -0.32 2.45
C ALA A 46 -0.73 -0.21 3.96
N LEU A 47 -1.41 -1.18 4.58
CA LEU A 47 -1.60 -1.23 6.03
C LEU A 47 -0.28 -1.50 6.75
N THR A 48 0.54 -2.41 6.24
CA THR A 48 1.86 -2.74 6.81
C THR A 48 2.78 -1.52 6.84
N ILE A 49 2.83 -0.74 5.75
CA ILE A 49 3.63 0.50 5.66
C ILE A 49 3.01 1.62 6.49
N ALA A 50 1.69 1.66 6.65
CA ALA A 50 1.02 2.67 7.47
C ALA A 50 1.44 2.60 8.95
N PHE A 51 1.78 1.42 9.49
CA PHE A 51 2.24 1.26 10.88
C PHE A 51 3.54 2.01 11.20
N PRO A 52 4.69 1.77 10.53
CA PRO A 52 5.92 2.49 10.83
C PRO A 52 5.79 4.00 10.56
N VAL A 53 5.04 4.39 9.53
CA VAL A 53 4.74 5.80 9.26
C VAL A 53 3.92 6.43 10.39
N TYR A 54 2.93 5.70 10.93
CA TYR A 54 2.15 6.13 12.09
C TYR A 54 3.03 6.32 13.31
N PHE A 55 3.92 5.37 13.63
CA PHE A 55 4.84 5.49 14.76
C PHE A 55 5.77 6.69 14.63
N TYR A 56 6.27 6.95 13.42
CA TYR A 56 7.09 8.12 13.13
C TYR A 56 6.36 9.44 13.41
N TYR A 57 5.11 9.57 12.95
CA TYR A 57 4.32 10.78 13.22
C TYR A 57 3.81 10.86 14.67
N PHE A 58 3.47 9.74 15.28
CA PHE A 58 3.01 9.68 16.67
C PHE A 58 4.07 10.16 17.65
N LYS A 59 5.35 9.78 17.45
CA LYS A 59 6.48 10.27 18.27
C LYS A 59 6.70 11.79 18.17
N LYS A 60 6.27 12.42 17.08
CA LYS A 60 6.44 13.86 16.82
C LYS A 60 5.18 14.69 17.12
N ALA A 61 4.09 14.04 17.52
CA ALA A 61 2.80 14.71 17.70
C ALA A 61 2.68 15.29 19.12
N PRO A 62 2.12 16.50 19.29
CA PRO A 62 1.77 17.02 20.61
C PRO A 62 0.70 16.17 21.28
N THR A 63 0.68 16.18 22.61
CA THR A 63 -0.13 15.31 23.49
C THR A 63 -1.64 15.33 23.22
N LEU A 64 -2.18 16.41 22.63
CA LEU A 64 -3.61 16.57 22.33
C LEU A 64 -4.00 16.23 20.87
N THR A 65 -3.10 15.64 20.09
CA THR A 65 -3.38 15.38 18.67
C THR A 65 -4.34 14.20 18.48
N LYS A 66 -5.37 14.37 17.65
CA LYS A 66 -6.33 13.29 17.30
C LYS A 66 -5.61 12.13 16.60
N LEU A 67 -5.46 11.00 17.29
CA LEU A 67 -4.73 9.81 16.83
C LEU A 67 -5.26 9.24 15.51
N ARG A 68 -6.57 9.34 15.27
CA ARG A 68 -7.20 8.92 14.01
C ARG A 68 -6.73 9.75 12.80
N LEU A 69 -6.46 11.05 12.98
CA LEU A 69 -5.96 11.90 11.89
C LEU A 69 -4.52 11.54 11.53
N ILE A 70 -3.69 11.26 12.53
CA ILE A 70 -2.32 10.78 12.32
C ILE A 70 -2.33 9.47 11.55
N TYR A 71 -3.22 8.54 11.92
CA TYR A 71 -3.38 7.29 11.20
C TYR A 71 -3.86 7.48 9.76
N ARG A 72 -4.87 8.33 9.50
CA ARG A 72 -5.31 8.65 8.12
C ARG A 72 -4.18 9.22 7.27
N LYS A 73 -3.38 10.13 7.83
CA LYS A 73 -2.20 10.68 7.14
C LYS A 73 -1.17 9.59 6.83
N SER A 74 -0.95 8.68 7.77
CA SER A 74 -0.01 7.57 7.61
C SER A 74 -0.50 6.56 6.56
N LEU A 75 -1.80 6.27 6.55
CA LEU A 75 -2.45 5.42 5.57
C LEU A 75 -2.37 6.02 4.16
N LYS A 76 -2.52 7.34 4.01
CA LYS A 76 -2.33 8.03 2.73
C LYS A 76 -0.94 7.75 2.14
N TRP A 77 0.11 7.84 2.96
CA TRP A 77 1.47 7.53 2.54
C TRP A 77 1.70 6.03 2.32
N GLY A 78 1.10 5.18 3.16
CA GLY A 78 1.13 3.72 3.00
C GLY A 78 0.54 3.28 1.66
N LEU A 79 -0.64 3.79 1.31
CA LEU A 79 -1.30 3.54 0.01
C LEU A 79 -0.47 4.04 -1.17
N PHE A 80 0.17 5.20 -1.04
CA PHE A 80 1.02 5.73 -2.10
C PHE A 80 2.26 4.85 -2.34
N LEU A 81 2.93 4.44 -1.27
CA LEU A 81 4.11 3.57 -1.36
C LEU A 81 3.75 2.17 -1.84
N SER A 82 2.65 1.59 -1.34
CA SER A 82 2.18 0.29 -1.81
C SER A 82 1.78 0.33 -3.28
N ALA A 83 1.12 1.40 -3.75
CA ALA A 83 0.77 1.57 -5.15
C ALA A 83 2.00 1.51 -6.06
N GLY A 84 3.12 2.10 -5.63
CA GLY A 84 4.39 2.05 -6.36
C GLY A 84 4.87 0.62 -6.58
N VAL A 85 4.93 -0.16 -5.50
CA VAL A 85 5.36 -1.56 -5.54
C VAL A 85 4.40 -2.44 -6.34
N THR A 86 3.10 -2.30 -6.11
CA THR A 86 2.09 -3.14 -6.77
C THR A 86 1.95 -2.84 -8.26
N LEU A 87 2.06 -1.57 -8.67
CA LEU A 87 2.03 -1.21 -10.09
C LEU A 87 3.30 -1.68 -10.82
N LEU A 88 4.47 -1.63 -10.18
CA LEU A 88 5.68 -2.24 -10.75
C LEU A 88 5.52 -3.76 -10.94
N MET A 89 4.93 -4.45 -9.96
CA MET A 89 4.61 -5.87 -10.11
C MET A 89 3.57 -6.12 -11.21
N ALA A 90 2.57 -5.25 -11.34
CA ALA A 90 1.58 -5.33 -12.41
C ALA A 90 2.24 -5.20 -13.79
N LEU A 91 3.15 -4.24 -13.99
CA LEU A 91 3.90 -4.10 -15.25
C LEU A 91 4.62 -5.39 -15.61
N ARG A 92 5.21 -6.07 -14.63
CA ARG A 92 5.82 -7.39 -14.84
C ARG A 92 4.81 -8.48 -15.17
N ALA A 93 3.68 -8.53 -14.47
CA ALA A 93 2.64 -9.53 -14.69
C ALA A 93 2.02 -9.44 -16.11
N PHE A 94 1.88 -8.23 -16.65
CA PHE A 94 1.33 -8.00 -17.99
C PHE A 94 2.38 -7.99 -19.10
N GLN A 95 3.62 -8.43 -18.83
CA GLN A 95 4.74 -8.40 -19.79
C GLN A 95 5.05 -7.00 -20.36
N LEU A 96 4.64 -5.95 -19.65
CA LEU A 96 4.90 -4.55 -19.98
C LEU A 96 6.19 -4.05 -19.31
N PHE A 97 7.03 -4.93 -18.78
CA PHE A 97 8.25 -4.56 -18.06
C PHE A 97 9.40 -4.32 -19.04
N ASN A 98 9.45 -3.12 -19.62
CA ASN A 98 10.57 -2.67 -20.45
C ASN A 98 11.11 -1.34 -19.91
N ILE A 99 12.27 -0.91 -20.41
CA ILE A 99 12.93 0.30 -19.90
C ILE A 99 12.04 1.54 -20.10
N VAL A 100 11.34 1.64 -21.23
CA VAL A 100 10.48 2.78 -21.58
C VAL A 100 9.30 2.90 -20.62
N THR A 101 8.57 1.81 -20.37
CA THR A 101 7.42 1.79 -19.47
C THR A 101 7.83 2.02 -18.02
N VAL A 102 8.98 1.51 -17.60
CA VAL A 102 9.52 1.77 -16.26
C VAL A 102 9.86 3.25 -16.10
N VAL A 103 10.51 3.88 -17.08
CA VAL A 103 10.82 5.32 -17.05
C VAL A 103 9.54 6.15 -17.00
N LEU A 104 8.58 5.87 -17.89
CA LEU A 104 7.28 6.55 -17.90
C LEU A 104 6.53 6.37 -16.58
N PHE A 105 6.57 5.16 -16.01
CA PHE A 105 5.99 4.87 -14.71
C PHE A 105 6.65 5.69 -13.60
N VAL A 106 7.97 5.79 -13.57
CA VAL A 106 8.70 6.60 -12.57
C VAL A 106 8.32 8.08 -12.69
N ILE A 107 8.26 8.61 -13.91
CA ILE A 107 7.83 10.01 -14.15
C ILE A 107 6.42 10.23 -13.62
N LEU A 108 5.48 9.34 -13.96
CA LEU A 108 4.10 9.40 -13.48
C LEU A 108 4.01 9.28 -11.95
N TYR A 109 4.81 8.38 -11.36
CA TYR A 109 4.85 8.18 -9.91
C TYR A 109 5.38 9.42 -9.17
N VAL A 110 6.40 10.07 -9.71
CA VAL A 110 6.93 11.34 -9.18
C VAL A 110 5.92 12.47 -9.35
N ALA A 111 5.23 12.56 -10.49
CA ALA A 111 4.18 13.56 -10.71
C ALA A 111 3.00 13.39 -9.73
N LEU A 112 2.59 12.16 -9.46
CA LEU A 112 1.59 11.86 -8.43
C LEU A 112 2.09 12.27 -7.04
N PHE A 113 3.36 11.99 -6.71
CA PHE A 113 3.94 12.40 -5.43
C PHE A 113 3.89 13.92 -5.23
N THR A 114 4.25 14.71 -6.24
CA THR A 114 4.26 16.18 -6.15
C THR A 114 2.84 16.73 -5.96
N GLN A 115 1.85 16.23 -6.69
CA GLN A 115 0.44 16.60 -6.49
C GLN A 115 -0.06 16.23 -5.09
N LEU A 116 0.31 15.03 -4.62
CA LEU A 116 -0.15 14.49 -3.35
C LEU A 116 0.48 15.21 -2.13
N LYS A 117 1.69 15.75 -2.30
CA LYS A 117 2.40 16.62 -1.34
C LYS A 117 1.89 18.06 -1.38
N GLY A 118 1.53 18.57 -2.56
CA GLY A 118 1.05 19.94 -2.79
C GLY A 118 -0.37 20.21 -2.30
N ARG A 119 -1.24 19.19 -2.25
CA ARG A 119 -2.54 19.26 -1.55
C ARG A 119 -2.33 19.24 -0.03
N ARG A 120 -1.95 20.38 0.53
CA ARG A 120 -2.09 20.70 1.96
C ARG A 120 -3.44 21.36 2.18
#